data_AF-X1UEH8-F1
#
_entry.id   AF-X1UEH8-F1
#
_cell.length_a   1.000
_cell.length_b   1.000
_cell.length_c   1.000
_cell.angle_alpha   90.00
_cell.angle_beta   90.00
_cell.angle_gamma   90.00
#
_symmetry.space_group_name_H-M   'P 1'
#
loop_
_entity.id
_entity.type
_entity.pdbx_description
1 polymer ?
#
loop_
_entity_poly.entity_id
_entity_poly.type
_entity_poly.pdbx_seq_one_letter_code
_entity_poly.pdbx_strand_id
1 'polypeptide(L)'
;SLARIEKIEVNQLPLIGYKGFSIKKSIVKEEDGFVLVSPDISICKDCLQELFDPHNRRFHYPFINCTNCGPRFTIIKDIPYDRKKTTMSIFKMCSQCQSEYENIEDRRYHAQPNACADCGPQVSLYQNKKRLEDIDPIEEAVKLLKEGKIGAIKGLGGFHLACDATNNKVVARLRRLKNRETKPFALMSPDLEKINQYCEVKKKEEEWLINQSRPVVLLKKKKNNLISPRLPDYHQLSVGRRCCRWSLLRR
;
A
#
# COMPACT_ATOMS: atom_id res chain seq x y z
N SER A 1 -8.86 -9.89 -10.41
CA SER A 1 -8.52 -11.07 -9.61
C SER A 1 -7.02 -11.06 -9.34
N LEU A 2 -6.59 -11.35 -8.11
CA LEU A 2 -5.17 -11.48 -7.73
C LEU A 2 -4.63 -12.91 -7.92
N ALA A 3 -5.53 -13.88 -8.08
CA ALA A 3 -5.15 -15.27 -8.22
C ALA A 3 -4.58 -15.54 -9.61
N ARG A 4 -3.45 -16.23 -9.64
CA ARG A 4 -2.92 -16.88 -10.84
C ARG A 4 -3.10 -18.38 -10.66
N ILE A 5 -3.91 -18.99 -11.52
CA ILE A 5 -4.15 -20.43 -11.48
C ILE A 5 -3.00 -21.11 -12.20
N GLU A 6 -2.18 -21.86 -11.47
CA GLU A 6 -1.05 -22.62 -12.03
C GLU A 6 -1.49 -24.01 -12.54
N LYS A 7 -2.45 -24.65 -11.86
CA LYS A 7 -2.93 -26.00 -12.19
C LYS A 7 -4.40 -26.16 -11.81
N ILE A 8 -5.15 -26.87 -12.64
CA ILE A 8 -6.50 -27.36 -12.34
C ILE A 8 -6.48 -28.87 -12.55
N GLU A 9 -6.83 -29.63 -11.50
CA GLU A 9 -7.05 -31.07 -11.56
C GLU A 9 -8.52 -31.36 -11.33
N VAL A 10 -9.13 -32.20 -12.17
CA VAL A 10 -10.54 -32.57 -12.07
C VAL A 10 -10.60 -34.10 -11.94
N ASN A 11 -11.14 -34.59 -10.84
CA ASN A 11 -11.29 -36.01 -10.55
C ASN A 11 -12.77 -36.37 -10.41
N GLN A 12 -13.18 -37.50 -10.99
CA GLN A 12 -14.53 -38.03 -10.80
C GLN A 12 -14.59 -38.82 -9.50
N LEU A 13 -15.51 -38.46 -8.61
CA LEU A 13 -15.68 -39.08 -7.29
C LEU A 13 -17.11 -39.61 -7.13
N PRO A 14 -17.33 -40.67 -6.32
CA PRO A 14 -18.66 -41.18 -6.04
C PRO A 14 -19.50 -40.14 -5.28
N LEU A 15 -20.81 -40.13 -5.54
CA LEU A 15 -21.74 -39.23 -4.87
C LEU A 15 -21.92 -39.65 -3.40
N ILE A 16 -21.62 -38.75 -2.47
CA ILE A 16 -21.64 -39.01 -1.02
C ILE A 16 -22.93 -38.48 -0.36
N GLY A 17 -23.87 -37.93 -1.13
CA GLY A 17 -25.17 -37.48 -0.63
C GLY A 17 -25.16 -36.17 0.19
N TYR A 18 -24.20 -35.26 -0.05
CA TYR A 18 -24.20 -33.94 0.59
C TYR A 18 -25.47 -33.15 0.24
N LYS A 19 -26.08 -32.52 1.24
CA LYS A 19 -27.34 -31.77 1.11
C LYS A 19 -27.15 -30.27 0.82
N GLY A 20 -25.92 -29.79 0.75
CA GLY A 20 -25.60 -28.38 0.55
C GLY A 20 -24.11 -28.09 0.48
N PHE A 21 -23.76 -26.82 0.30
CA PHE A 21 -22.39 -26.33 0.18
C PHE A 21 -22.00 -25.49 1.41
N SER A 22 -20.78 -25.65 1.91
CA SER A 22 -20.24 -24.80 2.97
C SER A 22 -18.72 -24.68 2.84
N ILE A 23 -18.19 -23.51 3.19
CA ILE A 23 -16.74 -23.28 3.30
C ILE A 23 -16.31 -23.76 4.68
N LYS A 24 -15.57 -24.87 4.74
CA LYS A 24 -15.03 -25.43 5.99
C LYS A 24 -13.78 -24.66 6.44
N LYS A 25 -13.49 -24.68 7.74
CA LYS A 25 -12.21 -24.19 8.28
C LYS A 25 -11.05 -24.98 7.66
N SER A 26 -9.96 -24.29 7.38
CA SER A 26 -8.75 -24.91 6.84
C SER A 26 -8.24 -26.01 7.78
N ILE A 27 -7.96 -27.18 7.22
CA ILE A 27 -7.31 -28.30 7.91
C ILE A 27 -5.82 -28.19 7.62
N VAL A 28 -4.99 -28.07 8.65
CA VAL A 28 -3.54 -28.16 8.51
C VAL A 28 -3.20 -29.64 8.37
N LYS A 29 -2.75 -30.06 7.18
CA LYS A 29 -2.01 -31.32 7.06
C LYS A 29 -0.54 -31.03 7.34
N GLU A 30 0.10 -31.82 8.19
CA GLU A 30 1.50 -31.64 8.60
C GLU A 30 2.52 -31.98 7.49
N GLU A 31 2.06 -32.51 6.35
CA GLU A 31 2.93 -32.83 5.21
C GLU A 31 3.17 -31.62 4.30
N ASP A 32 4.45 -31.22 4.16
CA ASP A 32 5.19 -30.52 3.08
C ASP A 32 4.42 -29.77 1.96
N GLY A 33 3.30 -29.13 2.29
CA GLY A 33 2.51 -28.34 1.35
C GLY A 33 3.03 -26.90 1.28
N PHE A 34 3.75 -26.56 0.21
CA PHE A 34 4.11 -25.16 -0.07
C PHE A 34 2.87 -24.37 -0.50
N VAL A 35 2.31 -23.54 0.39
CA VAL A 35 1.20 -22.63 0.04
C VAL A 35 1.78 -21.32 -0.50
N LEU A 36 1.45 -21.00 -1.75
CA LEU A 36 1.84 -19.72 -2.36
C LEU A 36 1.23 -18.55 -1.58
N VAL A 37 2.09 -17.75 -0.94
CA VAL A 37 1.69 -16.51 -0.29
C VAL A 37 1.62 -15.40 -1.33
N SER A 38 0.46 -14.75 -1.44
CA SER A 38 0.32 -13.61 -2.36
C SER A 38 1.24 -12.44 -1.95
N PRO A 39 1.84 -11.74 -2.92
CA PRO A 39 2.61 -10.53 -2.63
C PRO A 39 1.70 -9.41 -2.10
N ASP A 40 2.28 -8.36 -1.53
CA ASP A 40 1.55 -7.15 -1.19
C ASP A 40 1.09 -6.44 -2.46
N ILE A 41 -0.15 -5.93 -2.44
CA ILE A 41 -0.77 -5.30 -3.60
C ILE A 41 -1.27 -3.90 -3.26
N SER A 42 -1.00 -2.94 -4.13
CA SER A 42 -1.51 -1.58 -4.02
C SER A 42 -3.04 -1.54 -3.96
N ILE A 43 -3.60 -0.45 -3.41
CA ILE A 43 -5.04 -0.20 -3.39
C ILE A 43 -5.68 -0.39 -4.79
N CYS A 44 -6.82 -1.08 -4.84
CA CYS A 44 -7.62 -1.20 -6.06
C CYS A 44 -8.41 0.08 -6.34
N LYS A 45 -8.96 0.22 -7.54
CA LYS A 45 -9.74 1.40 -7.97
C LYS A 45 -10.94 1.64 -7.06
N ASP A 46 -11.63 0.58 -6.67
CA ASP A 46 -12.87 0.73 -5.91
C ASP A 46 -12.59 1.13 -4.45
N CYS A 47 -11.60 0.54 -3.79
CA CYS A 47 -11.18 1.03 -2.47
C CYS A 47 -10.62 2.45 -2.55
N LEU A 48 -10.04 2.87 -3.69
CA LEU A 48 -9.62 4.24 -3.89
C LEU A 48 -10.81 5.21 -4.00
N GLN A 49 -11.91 4.79 -4.63
CA GLN A 49 -13.15 5.56 -4.65
C GLN A 49 -13.73 5.68 -3.23
N GLU A 50 -13.85 4.56 -2.51
CA GLU A 50 -14.33 4.55 -1.12
C GLU A 50 -13.47 5.41 -0.18
N LEU A 51 -12.15 5.47 -0.40
CA LEU A 51 -11.24 6.31 0.38
C LEU A 51 -11.58 7.81 0.27
N PHE A 52 -12.12 8.25 -0.86
CA PHE A 52 -12.43 9.66 -1.14
C PHE A 52 -13.93 9.95 -1.23
N ASP A 53 -14.79 9.00 -0.88
CA ASP A 53 -16.23 9.22 -0.82
C ASP A 53 -16.63 9.68 0.60
N PRO A 54 -17.09 10.94 0.79
CA PRO A 54 -17.47 11.47 2.09
C PRO A 54 -18.61 10.71 2.78
N HIS A 55 -19.42 9.95 2.02
CA HIS A 55 -20.51 9.14 2.57
C HIS A 55 -20.05 7.75 2.99
N ASN A 56 -18.82 7.36 2.62
CA ASN A 56 -18.28 6.07 3.01
C ASN A 56 -17.73 6.11 4.43
N ARG A 57 -18.03 5.09 5.24
CA ARG A 57 -17.50 4.95 6.61
C ARG A 57 -15.97 4.86 6.69
N ARG A 58 -15.31 4.62 5.55
CA ARG A 58 -13.86 4.59 5.40
C ARG A 58 -13.32 5.82 4.65
N PHE A 59 -14.08 6.91 4.59
CA PHE A 59 -13.61 8.19 4.09
C PHE A 59 -12.32 8.58 4.80
N HIS A 60 -11.27 8.82 4.02
CA HIS A 60 -9.90 9.07 4.48
C HIS A 60 -9.30 7.98 5.39
N TYR A 61 -9.91 6.79 5.50
CA TYR A 61 -9.37 5.73 6.35
C TYR A 61 -8.14 5.08 5.72
N PRO A 62 -6.96 5.24 6.30
CA PRO A 62 -5.75 5.02 5.52
C PRO A 62 -5.29 3.57 5.42
N PHE A 63 -6.01 2.64 6.02
CA PHE A 63 -5.70 1.21 5.95
C PHE A 63 -6.79 0.44 5.19
N ILE A 64 -7.69 1.13 4.48
CA ILE A 64 -8.83 0.57 3.71
C ILE A 64 -8.46 -0.51 2.69
N ASN A 65 -8.61 -1.80 2.99
CA ASN A 65 -8.42 -2.90 2.03
C ASN A 65 -9.73 -3.63 1.68
N CYS A 66 -9.60 -4.54 0.73
CA CYS A 66 -10.57 -5.59 0.42
C CYS A 66 -9.82 -6.90 0.11
N THR A 67 -10.53 -7.94 -0.31
CA THR A 67 -9.94 -9.22 -0.75
C THR A 67 -8.99 -9.06 -1.95
N ASN A 68 -9.22 -8.05 -2.79
CA ASN A 68 -8.47 -7.80 -4.03
C ASN A 68 -7.29 -6.82 -3.89
N CYS A 69 -6.98 -6.30 -2.70
CA CYS A 69 -5.83 -5.42 -2.51
C CYS A 69 -5.32 -5.33 -1.07
N GLY A 70 -4.21 -4.62 -0.87
CA GLY A 70 -3.63 -4.36 0.45
C GLY A 70 -2.52 -5.34 0.80
N PRO A 71 -2.03 -5.26 2.04
CA PRO A 71 -0.93 -6.09 2.48
C PRO A 71 -1.34 -7.57 2.57
N ARG A 72 -0.38 -8.43 2.27
CA ARG A 72 -0.44 -9.88 2.35
C ARG A 72 0.86 -10.35 2.98
N PHE A 73 1.89 -10.64 2.18
CA PHE A 73 3.19 -11.11 2.65
C PHE A 73 3.74 -10.35 3.86
N THR A 74 3.73 -9.01 3.83
CA THR A 74 4.27 -8.18 4.93
C THR A 74 3.56 -8.31 6.28
N ILE A 75 2.33 -8.83 6.31
CA ILE A 75 1.53 -8.92 7.54
C ILE A 75 1.28 -10.35 7.99
N ILE A 76 1.59 -11.34 7.16
CA ILE A 76 1.43 -12.76 7.48
C ILE A 76 2.55 -13.18 8.43
N LYS A 77 2.18 -13.80 9.55
CA LYS A 77 3.12 -14.39 10.50
C LYS A 77 3.30 -15.89 10.26
N ASP A 78 2.23 -16.56 9.82
CA ASP A 78 2.21 -18.02 9.63
C ASP A 78 1.05 -18.45 8.71
N ILE A 79 1.07 -19.68 8.21
CA ILE A 79 0.06 -20.30 7.34
C ILE A 79 -0.77 -21.36 8.09
N PRO A 80 -2.03 -21.65 7.70
CA PRO A 80 -2.81 -21.07 6.61
C PRO A 80 -3.18 -19.59 6.86
N TYR A 81 -3.43 -18.85 5.79
CA TYR A 81 -3.74 -17.42 5.85
C TYR A 81 -5.07 -17.15 6.58
N ASP A 82 -4.95 -16.74 7.83
CA ASP A 82 -6.06 -16.37 8.72
C ASP A 82 -5.64 -15.14 9.53
N ARG A 83 -6.59 -14.25 9.83
CA ARG A 83 -6.36 -13.02 10.61
C ARG A 83 -5.58 -13.29 11.89
N LYS A 84 -5.85 -14.41 12.60
CA LYS A 84 -5.14 -14.78 13.84
C LYS A 84 -3.65 -14.99 13.63
N LYS A 85 -3.25 -15.42 12.43
CA LYS A 85 -1.86 -15.61 12.01
C LYS A 85 -1.31 -14.41 11.24
N THR A 86 -1.84 -13.20 11.49
CA THR A 86 -1.32 -11.95 10.92
C THR A 86 -1.00 -10.91 12.00
N THR A 87 -0.36 -9.80 11.61
CA THR A 87 -0.21 -8.61 12.47
C THR A 87 -1.56 -7.94 12.80
N MET A 88 -2.63 -8.27 12.08
CA MET A 88 -3.98 -7.76 12.33
C MET A 88 -4.71 -8.47 13.49
N SER A 89 -4.11 -9.53 14.05
CA SER A 89 -4.67 -10.33 15.15
C SER A 89 -5.01 -9.53 16.42
N ILE A 90 -4.25 -8.46 16.70
CA ILE A 90 -4.47 -7.59 17.88
C ILE A 90 -5.64 -6.61 17.70
N PHE A 91 -6.11 -6.41 16.47
CA PHE A 91 -7.20 -5.49 16.14
C PHE A 91 -8.50 -6.29 16.06
N LYS A 92 -9.33 -6.26 17.11
CA LYS A 92 -10.63 -6.95 17.10
C LYS A 92 -11.60 -6.21 16.19
N MET A 93 -12.22 -6.89 15.21
CA MET A 93 -13.20 -6.26 14.31
C MET A 93 -14.42 -5.74 15.09
N CYS A 94 -14.87 -4.54 14.76
CA CYS A 94 -16.17 -4.03 15.21
C CYS A 94 -17.31 -4.78 14.50
N SER A 95 -18.55 -4.62 15.00
CA SER A 95 -19.74 -5.30 14.45
C SER A 95 -19.93 -5.09 12.96
N GLN A 96 -19.72 -3.86 12.46
CA GLN A 96 -19.84 -3.56 11.03
C GLN A 96 -18.77 -4.27 10.19
N CYS A 97 -17.50 -4.23 10.63
CA CYS A 97 -16.41 -4.94 9.93
C CYS A 97 -16.61 -6.47 9.97
N GLN A 98 -17.19 -7.00 11.06
CA GLN A 98 -17.51 -8.42 11.18
C GLN A 98 -18.63 -8.82 10.20
N SER A 99 -19.70 -8.02 10.11
CA SER A 99 -20.79 -8.25 9.16
C SER A 99 -20.31 -8.29 7.71
N GLU A 100 -19.48 -7.33 7.29
CA GLU A 100 -18.85 -7.36 5.96
C GLU A 100 -17.91 -8.56 5.76
N TYR A 101 -17.23 -9.02 6.82
CA TYR A 101 -16.32 -10.15 6.75
C TYR A 101 -17.07 -11.49 6.55
N GLU A 102 -18.30 -11.58 7.06
CA GLU A 102 -19.16 -12.78 7.03
C GLU A 102 -20.14 -12.79 5.85
N ASN A 103 -20.46 -11.63 5.27
CA ASN A 103 -21.36 -11.52 4.14
C ASN A 103 -20.66 -11.83 2.81
N ILE A 104 -21.07 -12.92 2.15
CA ILE A 104 -20.51 -13.38 0.86
C ILE A 104 -20.70 -12.38 -0.29
N GLU A 105 -21.75 -11.57 -0.24
CA GLU A 105 -22.03 -10.52 -1.23
C GLU A 105 -21.18 -9.26 -1.01
N ASP A 106 -20.52 -9.14 0.16
CA ASP A 106 -19.62 -8.03 0.43
C ASP A 106 -18.24 -8.31 -0.17
N ARG A 107 -17.66 -7.29 -0.81
CA ARG A 107 -16.30 -7.34 -1.35
C ARG A 107 -15.21 -7.64 -0.31
N ARG A 108 -15.53 -7.47 0.98
CA ARG A 108 -14.66 -7.71 2.14
C ARG A 108 -14.94 -9.05 2.80
N TYR A 109 -15.78 -9.90 2.20
CA TYR A 109 -15.95 -11.29 2.60
C TYR A 109 -14.61 -11.98 2.76
N HIS A 110 -14.31 -12.51 3.95
CA HIS A 110 -13.01 -13.12 4.28
C HIS A 110 -11.77 -12.26 3.99
N ALA A 111 -11.89 -10.93 3.93
CA ALA A 111 -10.73 -10.05 3.90
C ALA A 111 -10.04 -10.06 5.27
N GLN A 112 -9.02 -10.91 5.44
CA GLN A 112 -8.30 -11.06 6.72
C GLN A 112 -7.81 -9.75 7.34
N PRO A 113 -7.34 -8.74 6.57
CA PRO A 113 -6.93 -7.46 7.14
C PRO A 113 -8.06 -6.40 7.17
N ASN A 114 -9.34 -6.80 7.10
CA ASN A 114 -10.46 -5.86 7.17
C ASN A 114 -10.41 -5.03 8.46
N ALA A 115 -10.65 -3.73 8.32
CA ALA A 115 -10.68 -2.75 9.41
C ALA A 115 -11.36 -1.44 8.96
N CYS A 116 -11.70 -0.62 9.95
CA CYS A 116 -12.16 0.77 9.80
C CYS A 116 -11.50 1.66 10.87
N ALA A 117 -11.87 2.94 10.93
CA ALA A 117 -11.37 3.87 11.92
C ALA A 117 -11.67 3.47 13.37
N ASP A 118 -12.74 2.69 13.63
CA ASP A 118 -13.12 2.30 14.99
C ASP A 118 -12.31 1.12 15.55
N CYS A 119 -11.92 0.19 14.67
CA CYS A 119 -11.35 -1.10 15.09
C CYS A 119 -9.93 -1.36 14.59
N GLY A 120 -9.44 -0.50 13.70
CA GLY A 120 -8.20 -0.70 12.98
C GLY A 120 -7.01 0.06 13.53
N PRO A 121 -5.84 -0.13 12.89
CA PRO A 121 -4.67 0.68 13.17
C PRO A 121 -4.94 2.17 12.91
N GLN A 122 -4.32 2.99 13.75
CA GLN A 122 -4.30 4.44 13.63
C GLN A 122 -2.90 4.91 13.26
N VAL A 123 -2.79 6.15 12.80
CA VAL A 123 -1.48 6.78 12.63
C VAL A 123 -1.29 7.86 13.65
N SER A 124 -0.01 8.04 13.97
CA SER A 124 0.46 9.03 14.92
C SER A 124 1.64 9.73 14.29
N LEU A 125 1.75 11.03 14.54
CA LEU A 125 2.89 11.83 14.13
C LEU A 125 3.80 12.03 15.34
N TYR A 126 5.10 11.82 15.15
CA TYR A 126 6.11 12.04 16.17
C TYR A 126 7.06 13.16 15.75
N GLN A 127 7.34 14.08 16.68
CA GLN A 127 8.33 15.14 16.53
C GLN A 127 9.20 15.19 17.79
N ASN A 128 10.53 15.21 17.63
CA ASN A 128 11.48 15.21 18.75
C ASN A 128 11.23 14.10 19.78
N LYS A 129 10.92 12.89 19.29
CA LYS A 129 10.57 11.69 20.08
C LYS A 129 9.28 11.81 20.91
N LYS A 130 8.49 12.88 20.74
CA LYS A 130 7.17 13.04 21.35
C LYS A 130 6.08 12.82 20.32
N ARG A 131 5.01 12.13 20.71
CA ARG A 131 3.79 12.02 19.91
C ARG A 131 3.06 13.36 19.96
N LEU A 132 2.59 13.83 18.81
CA LEU A 132 1.67 14.97 18.74
C LEU A 132 0.25 14.43 18.91
N GLU A 133 -0.48 15.01 19.86
CA GLU A 133 -1.88 14.67 20.15
C GLU A 133 -2.80 15.79 19.62
N ASP A 134 -4.11 15.51 19.56
CA ASP A 134 -5.17 16.47 19.18
C ASP A 134 -4.98 17.15 17.81
N ILE A 135 -4.35 16.43 16.87
CA ILE A 135 -4.13 16.85 15.48
C ILE A 135 -4.53 15.75 14.49
N ASP A 136 -4.79 16.12 13.24
CA ASP A 136 -4.74 15.16 12.13
C ASP A 136 -3.26 14.90 11.76
N PRO A 137 -2.73 13.69 11.99
CA PRO A 137 -1.34 13.40 11.74
C PRO A 137 -0.97 13.38 10.24
N ILE A 138 -1.94 13.15 9.33
CA ILE A 138 -1.72 13.26 7.87
C ILE A 138 -1.50 14.73 7.54
N GLU A 139 -2.45 15.57 7.97
CA GLU A 139 -2.48 16.95 7.56
C GLU A 139 -1.24 17.69 8.08
N GLU A 140 -0.90 17.49 9.35
CA GLU A 140 0.30 18.11 9.93
C GLU A 140 1.57 17.56 9.29
N ALA A 141 1.66 16.26 8.97
CA ALA A 141 2.80 15.71 8.25
C ALA A 141 2.95 16.34 6.85
N VAL A 142 1.85 16.54 6.13
CA VAL A 142 1.85 17.19 4.81
C VAL A 142 2.32 18.64 4.93
N LYS A 143 1.82 19.39 5.92
CA LYS A 143 2.23 20.76 6.19
C LYS A 143 3.74 20.85 6.47
N LEU A 144 4.24 20.02 7.38
CA LEU A 144 5.67 19.97 7.71
C LEU A 144 6.55 19.61 6.50
N LEU A 145 6.11 18.68 5.64
CA LEU A 145 6.83 18.35 4.42
C LEU A 145 6.87 19.54 3.44
N LYS A 146 5.76 20.28 3.29
CA LYS A 146 5.70 21.51 2.48
C LYS A 146 6.59 22.63 3.04
N GLU A 147 6.73 22.71 4.35
CA GLU A 147 7.66 23.62 5.03
C GLU A 147 9.15 23.19 4.90
N GLY A 148 9.43 22.11 4.16
CA GLY A 148 10.78 21.63 3.92
C GLY A 148 11.38 20.82 5.07
N LYS A 149 10.56 20.23 5.93
CA LYS A 149 11.02 19.21 6.87
C LYS A 149 11.27 17.88 6.15
N ILE A 150 12.00 16.99 6.82
CA ILE A 150 12.23 15.62 6.39
C ILE A 150 11.50 14.71 7.37
N GLY A 151 10.63 13.84 6.87
CA GLY A 151 9.85 12.91 7.68
C GLY A 151 10.27 11.46 7.48
N ALA A 152 10.12 10.63 8.52
CA ALA A 152 10.18 9.18 8.39
C ALA A 152 8.75 8.62 8.33
N ILE A 153 8.40 7.95 7.23
CA ILE A 153 7.05 7.43 6.97
C ILE A 153 7.11 5.90 7.02
N LYS A 154 6.28 5.29 7.88
CA LYS A 154 6.12 3.84 7.94
C LYS A 154 5.30 3.36 6.74
N GLY A 155 5.93 2.61 5.84
CA GLY A 155 5.28 1.83 4.79
C GLY A 155 5.05 0.38 5.23
N LEU A 156 4.67 -0.48 4.29
CA LEU A 156 4.45 -1.91 4.54
C LEU A 156 5.74 -2.67 4.87
N GLY A 157 6.82 -2.40 4.12
CA GLY A 157 8.10 -3.10 4.26
C GLY A 157 9.14 -2.40 5.16
N GLY A 158 8.76 -1.33 5.88
CA GLY A 158 9.67 -0.58 6.74
C GLY A 158 9.46 0.93 6.68
N PHE A 159 10.48 1.69 7.06
CA PHE A 159 10.42 3.15 7.06
C PHE A 159 11.13 3.76 5.86
N HIS A 160 10.52 4.79 5.27
CA HIS A 160 11.12 5.62 4.22
C HIS A 160 11.37 7.02 4.76
N LEU A 161 12.50 7.64 4.40
CA LEU A 161 12.66 9.08 4.57
C LEU A 161 12.03 9.78 3.36
N ALA A 162 11.21 10.79 3.63
CA ALA A 162 10.50 11.58 2.64
C ALA A 162 10.76 13.06 2.85
N CYS A 163 10.85 13.78 1.74
CA CYS A 163 10.92 15.24 1.70
C CYS A 163 10.39 15.74 0.35
N ASP A 164 10.17 17.05 0.24
CA ASP A 164 9.84 17.66 -1.05
C ASP A 164 11.02 17.56 -2.02
N ALA A 165 10.79 16.90 -3.16
CA ALA A 165 11.78 16.66 -4.21
C ALA A 165 12.04 17.90 -5.09
N THR A 166 11.19 18.92 -5.00
CA THR A 166 11.36 20.20 -5.71
C THR A 166 12.22 21.18 -4.92
N ASN A 167 12.42 20.93 -3.62
CA ASN A 167 13.17 21.82 -2.73
C ASN A 167 14.66 21.41 -2.63
N ASN A 168 15.52 22.14 -3.35
CA ASN A 168 16.97 21.90 -3.41
C ASN A 168 17.65 21.85 -2.05
N LYS A 169 17.29 22.75 -1.13
CA LYS A 169 17.92 22.84 0.19
C LYS A 169 17.62 21.60 1.03
N VAL A 170 16.40 21.08 0.92
CA VAL A 170 15.93 19.94 1.70
C VAL A 170 16.50 18.63 1.15
N VAL A 171 16.53 18.46 -0.17
CA VAL A 171 17.18 17.32 -0.82
C VAL A 171 18.66 17.25 -0.46
N ALA A 172 19.39 18.37 -0.50
CA ALA A 172 20.79 18.44 -0.09
C ALA A 172 21.00 18.13 1.40
N ARG A 173 20.07 18.56 2.26
CA ARG A 173 20.09 18.18 3.69
C ARG A 173 19.86 16.68 3.88
N LEU A 174 18.91 16.08 3.17
CA LEU A 174 18.64 14.64 3.23
C LEU A 174 19.85 13.81 2.81
N ARG A 175 20.56 14.21 1.74
CA ARG A 175 21.81 13.54 1.30
C ARG A 175 22.86 13.49 2.39
N ARG A 176 23.11 14.64 3.04
CA ARG A 176 24.07 14.76 4.14
C ARG A 176 23.67 13.87 5.31
N LEU A 177 22.41 13.91 5.72
CA LEU A 177 21.90 13.06 6.81
C LEU A 177 21.98 11.55 6.52
N LYS A 178 21.82 11.15 5.26
CA LYS A 178 21.90 9.74 4.83
C LYS A 178 23.32 9.29 4.48
N ASN A 179 24.31 10.19 4.50
CA ASN A 179 25.64 9.96 3.95
C ASN A 179 25.59 9.34 2.53
N ARG A 180 24.72 9.89 1.67
CA ARG A 180 24.39 9.34 0.34
C ARG A 180 24.53 10.43 -0.72
N GLU A 181 25.77 10.68 -1.13
CA GLU A 181 26.11 11.82 -2.00
C GLU A 181 25.55 11.66 -3.41
N THR A 182 25.84 10.54 -4.08
CA THR A 182 25.57 10.38 -5.52
C THR A 182 24.41 9.43 -5.84
N LYS A 183 24.16 8.42 -5.00
CA LYS A 183 23.16 7.39 -5.32
C LYS A 183 21.75 8.02 -5.47
N PRO A 184 21.02 7.73 -6.57
CA PRO A 184 19.72 8.34 -6.85
C PRO A 184 18.70 8.14 -5.73
N PHE A 185 17.82 9.12 -5.51
CA PHE A 185 16.62 8.93 -4.70
C PHE A 185 15.45 8.54 -5.60
N ALA A 186 14.59 7.67 -5.08
CA ALA A 186 13.30 7.41 -5.71
C ALA A 186 12.35 8.58 -5.46
N LEU A 187 11.55 8.92 -6.47
CA LEU A 187 10.50 9.92 -6.42
C LEU A 187 9.15 9.23 -6.36
N MET A 188 8.22 9.80 -5.61
CA MET A 188 6.82 9.39 -5.61
C MET A 188 5.98 10.49 -6.23
N SER A 189 5.15 10.13 -7.21
CA SER A 189 4.28 11.08 -7.90
C SER A 189 2.81 10.70 -7.79
N PRO A 190 1.89 11.68 -7.77
CA PRO A 190 0.47 11.41 -7.55
C PRO A 190 -0.18 10.62 -8.71
N ASP A 191 0.15 10.97 -9.94
CA ASP A 191 -0.48 10.47 -11.16
C ASP A 191 0.48 10.57 -12.35
N LEU A 192 0.06 9.99 -13.49
CA LEU A 192 0.83 10.01 -14.72
C LEU A 192 0.95 11.41 -15.32
N GLU A 193 -0.08 12.26 -15.14
CA GLU A 193 -0.07 13.64 -15.62
C GLU A 193 1.10 14.40 -15.01
N LYS A 194 1.27 14.33 -13.68
CA LYS A 194 2.39 14.96 -13.00
C LYS A 194 3.73 14.37 -13.43
N ILE A 195 3.83 13.05 -13.59
CA ILE A 195 5.05 12.39 -14.08
C ILE A 195 5.45 12.91 -15.46
N ASN A 196 4.48 13.02 -16.38
CA ASN A 196 4.69 13.52 -17.73
C ASN A 196 5.19 14.97 -17.77
N GLN A 197 5.05 15.75 -16.70
CA GLN A 197 5.63 17.10 -16.63
C GLN A 197 7.16 17.10 -16.49
N TYR A 198 7.77 16.02 -15.97
CA TYR A 198 9.21 15.97 -15.70
C TYR A 198 9.94 14.73 -16.25
N CYS A 199 9.21 13.73 -16.74
CA CYS A 199 9.74 12.55 -17.39
C CYS A 199 9.09 12.31 -18.77
N GLU A 200 9.83 11.68 -19.67
CA GLU A 200 9.28 11.01 -20.86
C GLU A 200 8.79 9.62 -20.42
N VAL A 201 7.56 9.26 -20.76
CA VAL A 201 6.95 7.97 -20.41
C VAL A 201 6.55 7.24 -21.69
N LYS A 202 7.12 6.06 -21.90
CA LYS A 202 6.76 5.14 -22.99
C LYS A 202 5.60 4.24 -22.55
N LYS A 203 4.88 3.67 -23.53
CA LYS A 203 3.72 2.78 -23.28
C LYS A 203 4.02 1.65 -22.28
N LYS A 204 5.13 0.92 -22.45
CA LYS A 204 5.53 -0.15 -21.50
C LYS A 204 5.85 0.39 -20.10
N GLU A 205 6.44 1.58 -19.99
CA GLU A 205 6.76 2.19 -18.70
C GLU A 205 5.48 2.64 -17.98
N GLU A 206 4.50 3.15 -18.73
CA GLU A 206 3.16 3.47 -18.23
C GLU A 206 2.46 2.23 -17.65
N GLU A 207 2.47 1.11 -18.39
CA GLU A 207 1.92 -0.17 -17.94
C GLU A 207 2.51 -0.61 -16.59
N TRP A 208 3.82 -0.44 -16.39
CA TRP A 208 4.48 -0.71 -15.10
C TRP A 208 4.09 0.30 -14.01
N LEU A 209 4.02 1.60 -14.31
CA LEU A 209 3.62 2.63 -13.34
C LEU A 209 2.19 2.45 -12.82
N ILE A 210 1.28 1.95 -13.67
CA ILE A 210 -0.12 1.68 -13.30
C ILE A 210 -0.34 0.26 -12.75
N ASN A 211 0.67 -0.61 -12.82
CA ASN A 211 0.59 -1.96 -12.30
C ASN A 211 0.26 -1.96 -10.80
N GLN A 212 -0.48 -2.97 -10.36
CA GLN A 212 -0.90 -3.15 -8.98
C GLN A 212 0.28 -3.39 -8.02
N SER A 213 1.42 -3.87 -8.50
CA SER A 213 2.66 -3.97 -7.73
C SER A 213 3.31 -2.60 -7.46
N ARG A 214 2.94 -1.56 -8.21
CA ARG A 214 3.46 -0.17 -8.11
C ARG A 214 4.98 -0.10 -7.95
N PRO A 215 5.76 -0.67 -8.89
CA PRO A 215 7.21 -0.64 -8.81
C PRO A 215 7.74 0.80 -8.98
N VAL A 216 8.99 0.98 -8.58
CA VAL A 216 9.76 2.17 -8.98
C VAL A 216 10.32 1.90 -10.38
N VAL A 217 9.95 2.75 -11.35
CA VAL A 217 10.33 2.61 -12.76
C VAL A 217 11.39 3.66 -13.10
N LEU A 218 12.41 3.27 -13.88
CA LEU A 218 13.40 4.21 -14.40
C LEU A 218 12.84 4.90 -15.65
N LEU A 219 12.68 6.22 -15.61
CA LEU A 219 12.09 7.03 -16.67
C LEU A 219 13.07 8.07 -17.14
N LYS A 220 13.12 8.36 -18.44
CA LYS A 220 14.01 9.41 -18.97
C LYS A 220 13.56 10.79 -18.48
N LYS A 221 14.49 11.58 -17.94
CA LYS A 221 14.28 12.93 -17.41
C LYS A 221 14.13 13.95 -18.56
N LYS A 222 13.15 14.85 -18.47
CA LYS A 222 13.03 16.01 -19.38
C LYS A 222 14.03 17.11 -19.00
N LYS A 223 14.60 17.83 -19.98
CA LYS A 223 15.66 18.83 -19.76
C LYS A 223 15.23 20.00 -18.84
N ASN A 224 14.01 20.50 -18.99
CA ASN A 224 13.45 21.57 -18.14
C ASN A 224 12.34 20.99 -17.26
N ASN A 225 12.61 20.79 -15.97
CA ASN A 225 11.61 20.32 -15.04
C ASN A 225 11.78 20.91 -13.63
N LEU A 226 10.74 20.76 -12.81
CA LEU A 226 10.65 21.34 -11.47
C LEU A 226 11.40 20.50 -10.39
N ILE A 227 12.01 19.39 -10.77
CA ILE A 227 12.68 18.49 -9.83
C ILE A 227 14.09 19.00 -9.54
N SER A 228 14.50 18.92 -8.28
CA SER A 228 15.81 19.38 -7.84
C SER A 228 16.96 18.82 -8.68
N PRO A 229 17.89 19.66 -9.19
CA PRO A 229 19.10 19.19 -9.87
C PRO A 229 20.08 18.47 -8.92
N ARG A 230 19.81 18.45 -7.61
CA ARG A 230 20.57 17.67 -6.62
C ARG A 230 20.20 16.18 -6.64
N LEU A 231 19.21 15.77 -7.43
CA LEU A 231 19.06 14.36 -7.84
C LEU A 231 20.04 14.10 -8.99
N PRO A 232 20.87 13.04 -8.90
CA PRO A 232 22.02 12.87 -9.76
C PRO A 232 21.64 12.90 -11.24
N ASP A 233 22.56 13.43 -12.03
CA ASP A 233 22.45 13.70 -13.47
C ASP A 233 22.51 12.45 -14.36
N TYR A 234 21.98 11.33 -13.88
CA TYR A 234 21.61 10.28 -14.82
C TYR A 234 20.45 10.83 -15.66
N HIS A 235 20.45 10.58 -16.97
CA HIS A 235 19.34 10.94 -17.86
C HIS A 235 18.00 10.29 -17.46
N GLN A 236 17.92 9.61 -16.30
CA GLN A 236 16.79 8.86 -15.80
C GLN A 236 16.47 9.19 -14.33
N LEU A 237 15.18 9.20 -14.01
CA LEU A 237 14.64 9.30 -12.65
C LEU A 237 13.97 7.98 -12.26
N SER A 238 14.20 7.54 -11.03
CA SER A 238 13.47 6.41 -10.44
C SER A 238 12.14 6.93 -9.89
N VAL A 239 11.03 6.63 -10.55
CA VAL A 239 9.70 7.18 -10.22
C VAL A 239 8.73 6.05 -9.88
N GLY A 240 8.12 6.13 -8.70
CA GLY A 240 7.01 5.28 -8.29
C GLY A 240 5.71 6.07 -8.24
N ARG A 241 4.59 5.36 -8.32
CA ARG A 241 3.27 5.91 -7.99
C ARG A 241 2.90 5.58 -6.55
N ARG A 242 2.01 6.38 -5.97
CA ARG A 242 1.47 6.17 -4.63
C ARG A 242 0.93 4.74 -4.46
N CYS A 243 1.57 3.98 -3.58
CA CYS A 243 1.24 2.57 -3.31
C CYS A 243 0.63 2.41 -1.91
N CYS A 244 1.15 3.14 -0.91
CA CYS A 244 0.60 3.16 0.44
C CYS A 244 -0.56 4.16 0.54
N ARG A 245 -1.67 3.73 1.13
CA ARG A 245 -2.93 4.49 1.26
C ARG A 245 -2.79 5.86 1.92
N TRP A 246 -1.94 5.99 2.93
CA TRP A 246 -1.63 7.30 3.53
C TRP A 246 -1.07 8.31 2.53
N SER A 247 -0.25 7.87 1.57
CA SER A 247 0.33 8.79 0.58
C SER A 247 -0.73 9.35 -0.38
N LEU A 248 -1.90 8.70 -0.49
CA LEU A 248 -2.98 9.10 -1.39
C LEU A 248 -3.82 10.25 -0.82
N LEU A 249 -3.87 10.42 0.50
CA LEU A 249 -4.85 11.24 1.23
C LEU A 249 -4.81 12.76 0.98
N ARG A 250 -4.01 13.25 0.03
CA ARG A 250 -4.17 14.58 -0.53
C ARG A 250 -3.71 14.64 -1.98
N ARG A 251 -4.52 15.24 -2.85
CA ARG A 251 -4.09 15.75 -4.17
C ARG A 251 -3.55 17.15 -3.99
#